data_AF-A0A961ELE3-F1
#
_entry.id   AF-A0A961ELE3-F1
#
_cell.length_a   1.000
_cell.length_b   1.000
_cell.length_c   1.000
_cell.angle_alpha   90.00
_cell.angle_beta   90.00
_cell.angle_gamma   90.00
#
_symmetry.space_group_name_H-M   'P 1'
#
loop_
_entity.id
_entity.type
_entity.pdbx_description
1 polymer ?
#
loop_
_entity_poly.entity_id
_entity_poly.type
_entity_poly.pdbx_seq_one_letter_code
_entity_poly.pdbx_strand_id
1 'polypeptide(L)' 'LNSIMVDATGMCGACMVPVTIEGKTVRKHACIDGPEIDAHIIDWDKFLPRFGQFRKQEQASRARHGL' A
#
# COMPACT_ATOMS: atom_id res chain seq x y z
N LEU A 1 -3.08 -4.59 7.10
CA LEU A 1 -2.28 -4.30 5.89
C LEU A 1 -1.10 -3.41 6.24
N ASN A 2 0.05 -3.63 5.60
CA ASN A 2 1.31 -2.93 5.82
C ASN A 2 1.74 -2.11 4.58
N SER A 3 0.79 -1.41 3.95
CA SER A 3 1.03 -0.60 2.75
C SER A 3 2.11 0.47 2.98
N ILE A 4 2.77 0.88 1.90
CA ILE A 4 3.62 2.10 1.90
C ILE A 4 2.77 3.31 2.32
N MET A 5 3.27 4.13 3.24
CA MET A 5 2.61 5.32 3.75
C MET A 5 3.55 6.54 3.65
N VAL A 6 2.98 7.73 3.51
CA VAL A 6 3.72 9.00 3.54
C VAL A 6 3.07 9.96 4.53
N ASP A 7 1.88 10.48 4.21
CA ASP A 7 1.17 11.46 5.04
C ASP A 7 0.38 10.82 6.19
N ALA A 8 -0.15 9.61 5.96
CA ALA A 8 -1.03 8.89 6.90
C ALA A 8 -2.32 9.65 7.29
N THR A 9 -2.71 10.67 6.53
CA THR A 9 -3.89 11.50 6.77
C THR A 9 -4.92 11.42 5.64
N GLY A 10 -4.72 10.52 4.67
CA GLY A 10 -5.64 10.28 3.56
C GLY A 10 -5.47 11.22 2.38
N MET A 11 -4.43 12.04 2.35
CA MET A 11 -4.22 13.07 1.32
C MET A 11 -3.32 12.60 0.18
N CYS A 12 -2.35 11.69 0.42
CA CYS A 12 -1.37 11.34 -0.62
C CYS A 12 -1.72 10.11 -1.48
N GLY A 13 -2.57 9.21 -0.98
CA GLY A 13 -2.93 7.97 -1.70
C GLY A 13 -1.82 6.89 -1.77
N ALA A 14 -0.65 7.07 -1.14
CA ALA A 14 0.42 6.06 -1.16
C ALA A 14 -0.05 4.70 -0.60
N CYS A 15 -0.95 4.72 0.38
CA CYS A 15 -1.45 3.54 1.07
C CYS A 15 -2.71 2.93 0.42
N MET A 16 -3.04 3.31 -0.82
CA MET A 16 -4.24 2.83 -1.52
C MET A 16 -4.29 1.29 -1.61
N VAL A 17 -5.46 0.74 -1.31
CA VAL A 17 -5.80 -0.68 -1.36
C VAL A 17 -6.98 -0.84 -2.33
N PRO A 18 -6.78 -1.50 -3.49
CA PRO A 18 -7.87 -1.83 -4.39
C PRO A 18 -8.72 -2.95 -3.77
N VAL A 19 -10.03 -2.73 -3.66
CA VAL A 19 -10.99 -3.72 -3.15
C VAL A 19 -12.20 -3.82 -4.07
N THR A 20 -12.90 -4.95 -4.06
CA THR A 20 -14.15 -5.17 -4.80
C THR A 20 -15.33 -5.15 -3.83
N ILE A 21 -16.26 -4.22 -4.03
CA ILE A 21 -17.49 -4.10 -3.24
C ILE A 21 -18.65 -4.08 -4.22
N GLU A 22 -19.65 -4.95 -4.02
CA GLU A 22 -20.83 -5.06 -4.90
C GLU A 22 -20.46 -5.22 -6.40
N GLY A 23 -19.41 -6.01 -6.68
CA GLY A 23 -18.92 -6.24 -8.05
C GLY A 23 -18.18 -5.05 -8.68
N LYS A 24 -17.94 -3.97 -7.94
CA LYS A 24 -17.20 -2.79 -8.41
C LYS A 24 -15.85 -2.66 -7.71
N THR A 25 -14.80 -2.38 -8.48
CA THR A 25 -13.50 -2.03 -7.91
C THR A 25 -13.55 -0.61 -7.35
N VAL A 26 -13.25 -0.47 -6.06
CA VAL A 26 -13.10 0.81 -5.35
C VAL A 26 -11.71 0.87 -4.71
N ARG A 27 -11.25 2.07 -4.37
CA ARG A 27 -9.99 2.28 -3.66
C ARG A 27 -10.26 2.73 -2.24
N LYS A 28 -9.69 2.01 -1.28
CA LYS A 28 -9.62 2.40 0.13
C LYS A 28 -8.22 2.88 0.47
N HIS A 29 -8.08 3.70 1.51
CA HIS A 29 -6.80 4.14 2.04
C HIS A 29 -6.48 3.37 3.31
N ALA A 30 -5.40 2.58 3.35
CA ALA A 30 -5.07 1.81 4.55
C ALA A 30 -4.84 2.66 5.82
N CYS A 31 -4.51 3.95 5.69
CA CYS A 31 -4.32 4.85 6.83
C CYS A 31 -5.62 5.50 7.35
N ILE A 32 -6.73 5.43 6.61
CA ILE A 32 -8.04 6.00 7.00
C ILE A 32 -9.09 4.90 7.13
N ASP A 33 -9.20 4.03 6.12
CA ASP A 33 -10.18 2.95 6.05
C ASP A 33 -9.67 1.61 6.60
N GLY A 34 -8.42 1.57 7.08
CA GLY A 34 -7.72 0.38 7.56
C GLY A 34 -7.00 0.65 8.89
N PRO A 35 -5.85 -0.02 9.18
CA PRO A 35 -5.12 -0.94 8.30
C PRO A 35 -5.76 -2.34 8.21
N GLU A 36 -6.74 -2.63 9.04
CA GLU A 36 -7.51 -3.88 9.07
C GLU A 36 -8.61 -3.82 8.00
N ILE A 37 -8.50 -4.66 6.97
CA ILE A 37 -9.45 -4.75 5.86
C ILE A 37 -9.72 -6.23 5.62
N ASP A 38 -10.98 -6.58 5.31
CA ASP A 38 -11.35 -7.94 4.93
C ASP A 38 -10.51 -8.41 3.73
N ALA A 39 -9.73 -9.48 3.93
CA ALA A 39 -8.80 -10.01 2.96
C ALA A 39 -9.50 -10.54 1.70
N HIS A 40 -10.75 -10.98 1.80
CA HIS A 40 -11.49 -11.60 0.68
C HIS A 40 -11.91 -10.60 -0.38
N ILE A 41 -12.03 -9.32 -0.02
CA ILE A 41 -12.43 -8.27 -0.96
C ILE A 41 -11.24 -7.55 -1.59
N ILE A 42 -9.99 -7.85 -1.19
CA ILE A 42 -8.79 -7.19 -1.70
C ILE A 42 -8.39 -7.78 -3.06
N ASP A 43 -8.09 -6.91 -4.03
CA ASP A 43 -7.44 -7.28 -5.28
C ASP A 43 -5.92 -7.41 -5.05
N TRP A 44 -5.49 -8.62 -4.66
CA TRP A 44 -4.10 -8.91 -4.28
C TRP A 44 -3.12 -8.75 -5.44
N ASP A 45 -3.53 -9.08 -6.66
CA ASP A 45 -2.69 -8.97 -7.86
C ASP A 45 -2.32 -7.51 -8.14
N LYS A 46 -3.23 -6.57 -7.87
CA LYS A 46 -2.96 -5.13 -7.97
C LYS A 46 -2.25 -4.56 -6.73
N PHE A 47 -2.45 -5.16 -5.56
CA PHE A 47 -1.89 -4.66 -4.31
C PHE A 47 -0.42 -5.05 -4.10
N LEU A 48 -0.07 -6.33 -4.27
CA LEU A 48 1.25 -6.87 -3.93
C LEU A 48 2.44 -6.27 -4.70
N PRO A 49 2.35 -5.94 -6.01
CA PRO A 49 3.48 -5.35 -6.74
C PRO A 49 3.99 -4.04 -6.14
N ARG A 50 3.14 -3.32 -5.38
CA ARG A 50 3.49 -2.02 -4.77
C ARG A 50 4.63 -2.13 -3.76
N PHE A 51 4.79 -3.28 -3.08
CA PHE A 51 5.86 -3.48 -2.10
C PHE A 51 7.27 -3.53 -2.70
N GLY A 52 7.38 -3.75 -4.01
CA GLY A 52 8.67 -3.74 -4.71
C GLY A 52 9.08 -2.38 -5.26
N GLN A 53 8.21 -1.37 -5.19
CA GLN A 53 8.34 -0.13 -5.95
C GLN A 53 9.60 0.67 -5.60
N PHE A 54 10.04 0.64 -4.33
CA PHE A 54 11.15 1.44 -3.83
C PHE A 54 12.43 0.64 -3.55
N ARG A 55 12.53 -0.60 -4.03
CA ARG A 55 13.70 -1.48 -3.78
C ARG A 55 15.05 -0.83 -4.12
N LYS A 56 15.13 -0.06 -5.21
CA LYS A 56 16.37 0.61 -5.61
C LYS A 56 16.77 1.70 -4.60
N GLN A 57 15.80 2.47 -4.13
CA GLN A 57 15.98 3.52 -3.14
C GLN A 57 16.32 2.94 -1.77
N GLU A 58 15.66 1.85 -1.37
CA GLU A 58 15.95 1.09 -0.15
C GLU A 58 17.40 0.58 -0.17
N GLN A 59 17.85 -0.06 -1.26
CA GLN A 59 19.23 -0.52 -1.42
C GLN A 59 20.24 0.62 -1.35
N ALA A 60 19.97 1.73 -2.04
CA ALA A 60 20.85 2.90 -2.01
C ALA A 60 20.94 3.53 -0.61
N SER A 61 19.83 3.56 0.14
CA SER A 61 19.80 4.03 1.53
C SER A 61 20.62 3.13 2.45
N ARG A 62 20.45 1.80 2.32
CA ARG A 62 21.22 0.81 3.09
C ARG A 62 22.72 0.96 2.85
N ALA A 63 23.15 0.98 1.59
CA ALA A 63 24.55 1.16 1.23
C ALA A 63 25.14 2.48 1.77
N ARG A 64 24.36 3.58 1.72
CA ARG A 64 24.79 4.89 2.25
C ARG A 64 24.97 4.89 3.77
N HIS A 65 24.24 4.05 4.48
CA HIS A 65 24.25 3.98 5.95
C HIS A 65 24.95 2.74 6.50
N GLY A 66 25.66 1.97 5.66
CA GLY A 66 26.44 0.80 6.09
C GLY A 66 25.60 -0.38 6.56
N LEU A 67 24.38 -0.54 6.02
CA LEU A 67 23.44 -1.64 6.29
C LEU A 67 23.31 -2.64 5.13
#